data_AF-A0A2I0KRM4-F1
#
_entry.id   AF-A0A2I0KRM4-F1
#
_cell.length_a   1.000
_cell.length_b   1.000
_cell.length_c   1.000
_cell.angle_alpha   90.00
_cell.angle_beta   90.00
_cell.angle_gamma   90.00
#
_symmetry.space_group_name_H-M   'P 1'
#
loop_
_entity.id
_entity.type
_entity.pdbx_description
1 polymer ?
#
loop_
_entity_poly.entity_id
_entity_poly.type
_entity_poly.pdbx_seq_one_letter_code
_entity_poly.pdbx_strand_id
1 'polypeptide(L)'
;MAATVSSLFIYPIKSCRGISAPAAPLTPTGLRWDRQWLVVNSKGRAYTQRVEPKLALVVPELPNDAFSEDWVPSANSYLVLTAPGMSPLKVSLSQPGQITEGVSVWEWSGSALDEGEEAAKWFSDYLGKPSRLVRFNDDSQTRPVDAKYAPGHKVMFSDEYPFLLISQLPTINQETGIAGSEPTETLKTFRSDKALRPTGKQQGQTYFGQNLVLKESLAGVKGKIIKVGDPVNVLKMVSSPAEAAV
;
A
#
# COMPACT_ATOMS: atom_id res chain seq x y z
N MET A 1 -13.29 -1.81 -25.58
CA MET A 1 -13.53 -2.69 -24.41
C MET A 1 -13.34 -1.84 -23.17
N ALA A 2 -14.36 -1.74 -22.32
CA ALA A 2 -14.24 -1.13 -21.00
C ALA A 2 -13.77 -2.21 -20.02
N ALA A 3 -12.80 -1.88 -19.15
CA ALA A 3 -12.44 -2.78 -18.06
C ALA A 3 -13.39 -2.55 -16.88
N THR A 4 -13.43 -3.48 -15.92
CA THR A 4 -14.24 -3.35 -14.71
C THR A 4 -13.37 -3.67 -13.51
N VAL A 5 -13.56 -2.94 -12.40
CA VAL A 5 -12.87 -3.22 -11.14
C VAL A 5 -13.34 -4.58 -10.61
N SER A 6 -12.47 -5.60 -10.66
CA SER A 6 -12.81 -6.95 -10.17
C SER A 6 -12.64 -7.10 -8.66
N SER A 7 -11.70 -6.35 -8.08
CA SER A 7 -11.33 -6.47 -6.67
C SER A 7 -10.56 -5.22 -6.23
N LEU A 8 -10.75 -4.80 -4.98
CA LEU A 8 -9.96 -3.76 -4.33
C LEU A 8 -9.23 -4.36 -3.13
N PHE A 9 -7.97 -3.98 -2.97
CA PHE A 9 -7.14 -4.41 -1.85
C PHE A 9 -6.47 -3.20 -1.22
N ILE A 10 -6.53 -3.14 0.11
CA ILE A 10 -5.90 -2.11 0.93
C ILE A 10 -4.90 -2.83 1.83
N TYR A 11 -3.71 -2.31 1.97
CA TYR A 11 -2.66 -2.89 2.80
C TYR A 11 -2.27 -1.86 3.86
N PRO A 12 -2.97 -1.85 5.01
CA PRO A 12 -2.74 -0.82 6.02
C PRO A 12 -1.29 -0.74 6.47
N ILE A 13 -0.70 -1.90 6.73
CA ILE A 13 0.70 -2.03 7.11
C ILE A 13 1.50 -2.50 5.90
N LYS A 14 2.57 -1.76 5.57
CA LYS A 14 3.51 -2.17 4.52
C LYS A 14 3.97 -3.60 4.78
N SER A 15 3.95 -4.44 3.74
CA SER A 15 4.43 -5.82 3.78
C SER A 15 3.56 -6.81 4.58
N CYS A 16 2.43 -6.38 5.14
CA CYS A 16 1.46 -7.28 5.76
C CYS A 16 0.35 -7.69 4.79
N ARG A 17 -0.57 -8.55 5.24
CA ARG A 17 -1.70 -8.99 4.42
C ARG A 17 -2.60 -7.82 4.02
N GLY A 18 -3.13 -7.88 2.80
CA GLY A 18 -4.14 -6.93 2.33
C GLY A 18 -5.55 -7.28 2.80
N ILE A 19 -6.36 -6.25 3.01
CA ILE A 19 -7.80 -6.31 3.24
C ILE A 19 -8.50 -6.20 1.89
N SER A 20 -9.35 -7.16 1.56
CA SER A 20 -10.28 -7.02 0.44
C SER A 20 -11.43 -6.12 0.85
N ALA A 21 -11.72 -5.10 0.05
CA ALA A 21 -12.81 -4.17 0.32
C ALA A 21 -13.77 -4.10 -0.88
N PRO A 22 -15.09 -4.00 -0.65
CA PRO A 22 -16.05 -3.80 -1.74
C PRO A 22 -15.98 -2.37 -2.30
N ALA A 23 -15.50 -1.43 -1.50
CA ALA A 23 -15.42 -0.02 -1.81
C ALA A 23 -14.32 0.65 -0.98
N ALA A 24 -13.73 1.72 -1.49
CA ALA A 24 -12.68 2.46 -0.80
C ALA A 24 -12.67 3.94 -1.20
N PRO A 25 -12.58 4.89 -0.24
CA PRO A 25 -12.38 6.29 -0.54
C PRO A 25 -11.00 6.52 -1.16
N LEU A 26 -10.93 7.34 -2.21
CA LEU A 26 -9.69 7.78 -2.82
C LEU A 26 -9.10 8.96 -2.03
N THR A 27 -7.79 8.95 -1.80
CA THR A 27 -7.04 10.04 -1.17
C THR A 27 -5.88 10.47 -2.07
N PRO A 28 -5.23 11.62 -1.81
CA PRO A 28 -4.04 12.03 -2.56
C PRO A 28 -2.86 11.04 -2.43
N THR A 29 -2.84 10.21 -1.39
CA THR A 29 -1.75 9.25 -1.09
C THR A 29 -2.10 7.80 -1.39
N GLY A 30 -3.32 7.51 -1.85
CA GLY A 30 -3.76 6.16 -2.24
C GLY A 30 -5.20 5.88 -1.85
N LEU A 31 -5.56 4.61 -1.68
CA LEU A 31 -6.83 4.24 -1.04
C LEU A 31 -6.77 4.62 0.44
N ARG A 32 -7.90 4.99 1.04
CA ARG A 32 -7.97 5.24 2.49
C ARG A 32 -7.38 4.05 3.25
N TRP A 33 -6.56 4.35 4.26
CA TRP A 33 -5.81 3.41 5.09
C TRP A 33 -4.59 2.76 4.44
N ASP A 34 -4.36 2.93 3.14
CA ASP A 34 -3.31 2.22 2.45
C ASP A 34 -1.90 2.69 2.87
N ARG A 35 -1.05 1.75 3.27
CA ARG A 35 0.35 1.93 3.67
C ARG A 35 0.58 3.06 4.68
N GLN A 36 -0.36 3.25 5.61
CA GLN A 36 -0.20 4.22 6.70
C GLN A 36 0.75 3.73 7.80
N TRP A 37 0.99 2.42 7.89
CA TRP A 37 1.84 1.82 8.90
C TRP A 37 3.06 1.10 8.32
N LEU A 38 4.11 0.99 9.14
CA LEU A 38 5.37 0.36 8.83
C LEU A 38 5.91 -0.38 10.06
N VAL A 39 6.41 -1.60 9.85
CA VAL A 39 7.18 -2.29 10.88
C VAL A 39 8.65 -1.95 10.69
N VAL A 40 9.34 -1.54 11.75
CA VAL A 40 10.75 -1.13 11.72
C VAL A 40 11.57 -1.93 12.73
N ASN A 41 12.87 -2.05 12.47
CA ASN A 41 13.82 -2.65 13.41
C ASN A 41 14.29 -1.64 14.48
N SER A 42 15.17 -2.08 15.37
CA SER A 42 15.78 -1.24 16.41
C SER A 42 16.58 -0.01 15.91
N LYS A 43 16.88 0.06 14.61
CA LYS A 43 17.57 1.18 13.97
C LYS A 43 16.60 2.06 13.15
N GLY A 44 15.29 1.87 13.29
CA GLY A 44 14.28 2.61 12.52
C GLY A 44 14.16 2.19 11.05
N ARG A 45 14.84 1.13 10.61
CA ARG A 45 14.78 0.68 9.21
C ARG A 45 13.57 -0.22 8.98
N ALA A 46 12.85 0.04 7.89
CA ALA A 46 11.72 -0.76 7.43
C ALA A 46 12.06 -2.25 7.32
N TYR A 47 11.19 -3.10 7.89
CA TYR A 47 11.07 -4.48 7.47
C TYR A 47 10.17 -4.57 6.23
N THR A 48 10.59 -5.40 5.27
CA THR A 48 9.80 -5.71 4.08
C THR A 48 9.65 -7.22 3.93
N GLN A 49 8.67 -7.70 3.16
CA GLN A 49 8.52 -9.15 2.90
C GLN A 49 9.78 -9.79 2.28
N ARG A 50 10.66 -9.00 1.64
CA ARG A 50 11.94 -9.49 1.09
C ARG A 50 12.90 -9.97 2.18
N VAL A 51 12.84 -9.37 3.37
CA VAL A 51 13.70 -9.68 4.52
C VAL A 51 12.94 -10.42 5.61
N GLU A 52 11.65 -10.15 5.78
CA GLU A 52 10.74 -10.79 6.74
C GLU A 52 9.46 -11.31 6.04
N PRO A 53 9.52 -12.45 5.33
CA PRO A 53 8.35 -13.01 4.64
C PRO A 53 7.17 -13.31 5.56
N LYS A 54 7.45 -13.60 6.84
CA LYS A 54 6.43 -13.82 7.89
C LYS A 54 5.44 -12.65 8.03
N LEU A 55 5.82 -11.43 7.65
CA LEU A 55 4.91 -10.29 7.65
C LEU A 55 3.66 -10.54 6.79
N ALA A 56 3.75 -11.36 5.73
CA ALA A 56 2.60 -11.74 4.91
C ALA A 56 1.48 -12.45 5.70
N LEU A 57 1.83 -13.05 6.85
CA LEU A 57 0.89 -13.77 7.72
C LEU A 57 0.30 -12.88 8.82
N VAL A 58 0.74 -11.63 8.92
CA VAL A 58 0.12 -10.63 9.80
C VAL A 58 -1.11 -10.10 9.10
N VAL A 59 -2.27 -10.30 9.73
CA VAL A 59 -3.59 -10.00 9.20
C VAL A 59 -4.11 -8.73 9.86
N PRO A 60 -4.18 -7.61 9.12
CA PRO A 60 -4.86 -6.42 9.60
C PRO A 60 -6.37 -6.53 9.36
N GLU A 61 -7.14 -6.09 10.33
CA GLU A 61 -8.59 -5.91 10.25
C GLU A 61 -8.94 -4.51 10.72
N LEU A 62 -9.74 -3.81 9.91
CA LEU A 62 -10.28 -2.49 10.23
C LEU A 62 -11.79 -2.57 10.47
N PRO A 63 -12.39 -1.64 11.23
CA PRO A 63 -13.83 -1.55 11.36
C PRO A 63 -14.51 -1.46 9.98
N ASN A 64 -15.65 -2.14 9.81
CA ASN A 64 -16.35 -2.21 8.51
C ASN A 64 -16.72 -0.82 7.97
N ASP A 65 -17.07 0.10 8.87
CA ASP A 65 -17.43 1.47 8.58
C ASP A 65 -16.22 2.36 8.26
N ALA A 66 -14.98 1.92 8.55
CA ALA A 66 -13.76 2.68 8.29
C ALA A 66 -13.52 2.97 6.80
N PHE A 67 -14.17 2.22 5.90
CA PHE A 67 -14.13 2.45 4.45
C PHE A 67 -15.24 3.39 3.96
N SER A 68 -16.07 3.91 4.85
CA SER A 68 -17.01 4.99 4.52
C SER A 68 -16.27 6.31 4.45
N GLU A 69 -16.74 7.23 3.62
CA GLU A 69 -16.09 8.52 3.42
C GLU A 69 -16.07 9.37 4.69
N ASP A 70 -17.24 9.59 5.29
CA ASP A 70 -17.40 10.47 6.46
C ASP A 70 -17.04 9.79 7.79
N TRP A 71 -16.55 8.56 7.76
CA TRP A 71 -16.17 7.87 8.98
C TRP A 71 -14.94 8.52 9.62
N VAL A 72 -14.97 8.68 10.93
CA VAL A 72 -13.86 9.18 11.74
C VAL A 72 -13.63 8.21 12.90
N PRO A 73 -12.37 7.83 13.20
CA PRO A 73 -12.08 7.00 14.36
C PRO A 73 -12.66 7.57 15.66
N SER A 74 -13.35 6.73 16.40
CA SER A 74 -13.75 6.97 17.79
C SER A 74 -12.70 6.44 18.75
N ALA A 75 -12.83 6.73 20.05
CA ALA A 75 -11.97 6.18 21.10
C ALA A 75 -11.93 4.63 21.13
N ASN A 76 -12.95 3.97 20.57
CA ASN A 76 -13.07 2.51 20.52
C ASN A 76 -12.81 1.94 19.10
N SER A 77 -12.23 2.74 18.20
CA SER A 77 -11.87 2.31 16.85
C SER A 77 -10.45 1.78 16.83
N TYR A 78 -10.27 0.53 16.44
CA TYR A 78 -8.97 -0.15 16.45
C TYR A 78 -8.65 -0.78 15.11
N LEU A 79 -7.37 -0.73 14.73
CA LEU A 79 -6.77 -1.68 13.80
C LEU A 79 -6.43 -2.94 14.61
N VAL A 80 -7.06 -4.06 14.27
CA VAL A 80 -6.82 -5.34 14.94
C VAL A 80 -5.85 -6.16 14.12
N LEU A 81 -4.77 -6.64 14.75
CA LEU A 81 -3.76 -7.47 14.10
C LEU A 81 -3.80 -8.89 14.67
N THR A 82 -3.81 -9.88 13.79
CA THR A 82 -3.65 -11.28 14.14
C THR A 82 -2.50 -11.92 13.37
N ALA A 83 -1.88 -12.94 13.96
CA ALA A 83 -0.85 -13.74 13.31
C ALA A 83 -0.77 -15.14 13.96
N PRO A 84 -0.22 -16.15 13.26
CA PRO A 84 -0.09 -17.49 13.82
C PRO A 84 0.67 -17.51 15.15
N GLY A 85 0.07 -18.11 16.17
CA GLY A 85 0.66 -18.25 17.51
C GLY A 85 0.62 -16.98 18.37
N MET A 86 -0.02 -15.90 17.90
CA MET A 86 -0.10 -14.64 18.62
C MET A 86 -1.53 -14.35 19.10
N SER A 87 -1.66 -13.73 20.28
CA SER A 87 -2.94 -13.14 20.69
C SER A 87 -3.25 -11.89 19.85
N PRO A 88 -4.53 -11.54 19.60
CA PRO A 88 -4.87 -10.34 18.85
C PRO A 88 -4.31 -9.07 19.50
N LEU A 89 -3.68 -8.21 18.69
CA LEU A 89 -3.23 -6.87 19.09
C LEU A 89 -4.24 -5.83 18.63
N LYS A 90 -4.57 -4.86 19.49
CA LYS A 90 -5.42 -3.72 19.15
C LYS A 90 -4.58 -2.45 19.10
N VAL A 91 -4.50 -1.83 17.94
CA VAL A 91 -3.81 -0.55 17.73
C VAL A 91 -4.87 0.55 17.60
N SER A 92 -4.82 1.57 18.45
CA SER A 92 -5.84 2.64 18.47
C SER A 92 -5.79 3.47 17.19
N LEU A 93 -6.94 3.67 16.53
CA LEU A 93 -7.02 4.51 15.34
C LEU A 93 -7.17 6.00 15.68
N SER A 94 -7.70 6.34 16.86
CA SER A 94 -8.00 7.72 17.26
C SER A 94 -6.90 8.39 18.09
N GLN A 95 -5.99 7.61 18.68
CA GLN A 95 -4.89 8.14 19.49
C GLN A 95 -3.61 8.08 18.68
N PRO A 96 -3.04 9.23 18.27
CA PRO A 96 -1.75 9.24 17.60
C PRO A 96 -0.66 8.77 18.56
N GLY A 97 0.28 8.00 18.03
CA GLY A 97 1.48 7.56 18.76
C GLY A 97 2.42 8.71 19.12
N GLN A 98 3.47 8.41 19.90
CA GLN A 98 4.52 9.38 20.18
C GLN A 98 5.43 9.58 18.97
N ILE A 99 5.88 10.80 18.71
CA ILE A 99 6.81 11.05 17.60
C ILE A 99 8.13 10.31 17.86
N THR A 100 8.60 9.58 16.85
CA THR A 100 9.89 8.90 16.82
C THR A 100 10.65 9.30 15.56
N GLU A 101 11.96 9.55 15.72
CA GLU A 101 12.84 10.02 14.64
C GLU A 101 13.64 8.88 14.01
N GLY A 102 14.20 9.14 12.82
CA GLY A 102 15.13 8.20 12.18
C GLY A 102 14.46 6.97 11.55
N VAL A 103 13.16 7.03 11.28
CA VAL A 103 12.46 6.01 10.50
C VAL A 103 12.90 6.12 9.05
N SER A 104 13.19 4.98 8.41
CA SER A 104 13.63 4.96 7.01
C SER A 104 12.98 3.83 6.20
N VAL A 105 12.67 4.16 4.96
CA VAL A 105 12.17 3.23 3.93
C VAL A 105 12.73 3.67 2.57
N TRP A 106 13.52 2.78 1.95
CA TRP A 106 14.31 3.12 0.76
C TRP A 106 15.21 4.34 1.01
N GLU A 107 15.28 5.28 0.07
CA GLU A 107 16.05 6.53 0.18
C GLU A 107 15.39 7.57 1.10
N TRP A 108 14.16 7.33 1.57
CA TRP A 108 13.48 8.26 2.47
C TRP A 108 13.82 7.98 3.93
N SER A 109 14.07 9.06 4.68
CA SER A 109 14.13 9.06 6.15
C SER A 109 13.35 10.24 6.72
N GLY A 110 12.80 10.07 7.93
CA GLY A 110 12.04 11.10 8.62
C GLY A 110 11.47 10.61 9.94
N SER A 111 10.48 11.34 10.45
CA SER A 111 9.77 10.98 11.68
C SER A 111 8.52 10.14 11.41
N ALA A 112 8.07 9.42 12.43
CA ALA A 112 6.82 8.66 12.42
C ALA A 112 6.17 8.72 13.80
N LEU A 113 4.96 8.17 13.94
CA LEU A 113 4.28 8.02 15.22
C LEU A 113 4.43 6.58 15.70
N ASP A 114 5.06 6.38 16.85
CA ASP A 114 5.28 5.08 17.48
C ASP A 114 4.00 4.57 18.14
N GLU A 115 3.56 3.36 17.76
CA GLU A 115 2.32 2.75 18.25
C GLU A 115 2.45 2.16 19.68
N GLY A 116 3.59 2.38 20.33
CA GLY A 116 3.80 2.08 21.74
C GLY A 116 4.35 0.68 22.03
N GLU A 117 4.59 0.44 23.32
CA GLU A 117 5.31 -0.75 23.79
C GLU A 117 4.54 -2.05 23.59
N GLU A 118 3.20 -2.01 23.59
CA GLU A 118 2.39 -3.20 23.33
C GLU A 118 2.58 -3.69 21.88
N ALA A 119 2.50 -2.77 20.92
CA ALA A 119 2.74 -3.09 19.52
C ALA A 119 4.19 -3.51 19.27
N ALA A 120 5.16 -2.82 19.88
CA ALA A 120 6.57 -3.17 19.81
C ALA A 120 6.83 -4.59 20.34
N LYS A 121 6.26 -4.92 21.50
CA LYS A 121 6.37 -6.25 22.09
C LYS A 121 5.76 -7.32 21.18
N TRP A 122 4.55 -7.09 20.68
CA TRP A 122 3.86 -8.05 19.83
C TRP A 122 4.66 -8.38 18.56
N PHE A 123 5.15 -7.37 17.84
CA PHE A 123 5.97 -7.60 16.65
C PHE A 123 7.33 -8.21 16.99
N SER A 124 7.93 -7.84 18.13
CA SER A 124 9.20 -8.41 18.57
C SER A 124 9.09 -9.90 18.90
N ASP A 125 8.02 -10.28 19.59
CA ASP A 125 7.71 -11.68 19.90
C ASP A 125 7.44 -12.48 18.61
N TYR A 126 6.64 -11.94 17.69
CA TYR A 126 6.28 -12.62 16.44
C TYR A 126 7.47 -12.81 15.49
N LEU A 127 8.31 -11.78 15.34
CA LEU A 127 9.48 -11.81 14.45
C LEU A 127 10.73 -12.37 15.13
N GLY A 128 10.72 -12.55 16.45
CA GLY A 128 11.84 -13.05 17.25
C GLY A 128 13.01 -12.07 17.38
N LYS A 129 12.78 -10.77 17.18
CA LYS A 129 13.81 -9.73 17.24
C LYS A 129 13.22 -8.33 17.46
N PRO A 130 13.98 -7.38 18.05
CA PRO A 130 13.49 -6.04 18.35
C PRO A 130 12.85 -5.36 17.14
N SER A 131 11.55 -5.12 17.25
CA SER A 131 10.70 -4.60 16.18
C SER A 131 9.68 -3.63 16.76
N ARG A 132 9.34 -2.57 16.01
CA ARG A 132 8.32 -1.59 16.40
C ARG A 132 7.35 -1.35 15.25
N LEU A 133 6.10 -1.07 15.57
CA LEU A 133 5.11 -0.59 14.62
C LEU A 133 5.06 0.93 14.69
N VAL A 134 5.14 1.59 13.53
CA VAL A 134 5.03 3.04 13.41
C VAL A 134 3.98 3.40 12.38
N ARG A 135 3.32 4.55 12.56
CA ARG A 135 2.38 5.18 11.62
C ARG A 135 3.00 6.42 11.00
N PHE A 136 2.66 6.68 9.75
CA PHE A 136 3.16 7.84 9.04
C PHE A 136 2.68 9.12 9.72
N ASN A 137 3.59 10.08 9.93
CA ASN A 137 3.30 11.36 10.57
C ASN A 137 2.98 12.40 9.49
N ASP A 138 1.75 12.36 8.95
CA ASP A 138 1.38 13.23 7.82
C ASP A 138 1.22 14.71 8.17
N ASP A 139 1.13 15.04 9.45
CA ASP A 139 1.15 16.41 9.97
C ASP A 139 2.51 17.10 9.75
N SER A 140 3.62 16.35 9.81
CA SER A 140 4.97 16.92 9.70
C SER A 140 5.81 16.38 8.54
N GLN A 141 5.42 15.25 7.95
CA GLN A 141 6.19 14.57 6.93
C GLN A 141 5.46 14.51 5.58
N THR A 142 6.23 14.51 4.51
CA THR A 142 5.74 14.23 3.15
C THR A 142 6.76 13.37 2.44
N ARG A 143 6.29 12.32 1.76
CA ARG A 143 7.11 11.50 0.84
C ARG A 143 6.66 11.78 -0.59
N PRO A 144 7.38 12.64 -1.34
CA PRO A 144 7.01 12.91 -2.73
C PRO A 144 7.22 11.68 -3.60
N VAL A 145 6.35 11.51 -4.59
CA VAL A 145 6.62 10.62 -5.73
C VAL A 145 7.72 11.26 -6.57
N ASP A 146 8.55 10.46 -7.24
CA ASP A 146 9.55 10.98 -8.16
C ASP A 146 8.88 11.88 -9.22
N ALA A 147 9.31 13.15 -9.24
CA ALA A 147 8.75 14.21 -10.05
C ALA A 147 8.87 13.95 -11.56
N LYS A 148 9.79 13.07 -11.98
CA LYS A 148 9.86 12.61 -13.37
C LYS A 148 8.62 11.85 -13.81
N TYR A 149 7.95 11.18 -12.87
CA TYR A 149 6.80 10.34 -13.17
C TYR A 149 5.48 10.98 -12.78
N ALA A 150 5.41 11.59 -11.60
CA ALA A 150 4.18 12.18 -11.09
C ALA A 150 4.47 13.39 -10.19
N PRO A 151 4.78 14.56 -10.78
CA PRO A 151 5.14 15.76 -10.02
C PRO A 151 3.97 16.22 -9.15
N GLY A 152 4.27 16.63 -7.91
CA GLY A 152 3.27 17.14 -6.96
C GLY A 152 2.48 16.06 -6.21
N HIS A 153 2.68 14.77 -6.53
CA HIS A 153 2.06 13.68 -5.80
C HIS A 153 2.91 13.21 -4.62
N LYS A 154 2.25 12.63 -3.62
CA LYS A 154 2.88 12.10 -2.42
C LYS A 154 2.33 10.72 -2.07
N VAL A 155 3.09 9.97 -1.29
CA VAL A 155 2.73 8.66 -0.75
C VAL A 155 2.91 8.62 0.76
N MET A 156 2.30 7.63 1.42
CA MET A 156 2.68 7.23 2.78
C MET A 156 3.85 6.24 2.70
N PHE A 157 3.81 5.08 3.34
CA PHE A 157 4.91 4.08 3.27
C PHE A 157 4.88 3.18 2.03
N SER A 158 4.13 3.55 0.97
CA SER A 158 4.19 2.89 -0.34
C SER A 158 5.59 2.96 -0.96
N ASP A 159 5.89 2.02 -1.88
CA ASP A 159 7.19 1.99 -2.56
C ASP A 159 7.36 3.23 -3.45
N GLU A 160 6.48 3.39 -4.44
CA GLU A 160 6.66 4.42 -5.47
C GLU A 160 5.40 5.25 -5.74
N TYR A 161 4.19 4.65 -5.78
CA TYR A 161 2.97 5.35 -6.21
C TYR A 161 1.77 5.12 -5.28
N PRO A 162 0.81 6.07 -5.25
CA PRO A 162 -0.44 5.97 -4.48
C PRO A 162 -1.32 4.75 -4.82
N PHE A 163 -1.36 4.36 -6.10
CA PHE A 163 -2.21 3.27 -6.58
C PHE A 163 -1.45 2.37 -7.53
N LEU A 164 -1.74 1.06 -7.47
CA LEU A 164 -1.25 0.06 -8.41
C LEU A 164 -2.44 -0.71 -9.00
N LEU A 165 -2.62 -0.63 -10.31
CA LEU A 165 -3.60 -1.41 -11.07
C LEU A 165 -2.93 -2.66 -11.63
N ILE A 166 -3.37 -3.84 -11.21
CA ILE A 166 -2.89 -5.14 -11.72
C ILE A 166 -4.03 -5.92 -12.34
N SER A 167 -3.73 -6.84 -13.27
CA SER A 167 -4.70 -7.84 -13.74
C SER A 167 -4.40 -9.24 -13.21
N GLN A 168 -3.36 -9.43 -12.37
CA GLN A 168 -3.12 -10.69 -11.67
C GLN A 168 -2.10 -10.56 -10.50
N LEU A 169 -2.17 -11.55 -9.59
CA LEU A 169 -1.71 -11.59 -8.19
C LEU A 169 -0.18 -11.63 -7.96
N PRO A 170 0.31 -11.31 -6.75
CA PRO A 170 1.74 -11.26 -6.37
C PRO A 170 2.46 -12.63 -6.35
N THR A 171 3.80 -12.60 -6.40
CA THR A 171 4.71 -13.77 -6.34
C THR A 171 4.71 -14.51 -5.01
N ILE A 172 4.28 -13.87 -3.93
CA ILE A 172 4.23 -14.47 -2.58
C ILE A 172 2.79 -14.87 -2.31
N ASN A 173 2.58 -16.14 -1.96
CA ASN A 173 1.29 -16.61 -1.52
C ASN A 173 0.90 -15.92 -0.19
N GLN A 174 -0.21 -15.18 -0.19
CA GLN A 174 -0.64 -14.38 0.95
C GLN A 174 -1.29 -15.20 2.08
N GLU A 175 -1.55 -16.48 1.85
CA GLU A 175 -2.06 -17.40 2.87
C GLU A 175 -0.92 -18.12 3.60
N THR A 176 0.14 -18.47 2.88
CA THR A 176 1.24 -19.30 3.41
C THR A 176 2.54 -18.53 3.64
N GLY A 177 2.68 -17.34 3.05
CA GLY A 177 3.92 -16.55 3.08
C GLY A 177 5.07 -17.17 2.28
N ILE A 178 4.81 -18.24 1.53
CA ILE A 178 5.81 -18.92 0.69
C ILE A 178 6.01 -18.12 -0.59
N ALA A 179 7.28 -17.80 -0.90
CA ALA A 179 7.65 -17.19 -2.17
C ALA A 179 7.55 -18.23 -3.29
N GLY A 180 6.79 -17.92 -4.34
CA GLY A 180 6.70 -18.70 -5.57
C GLY A 180 7.65 -18.19 -6.65
N SER A 181 7.84 -19.01 -7.70
CA SER A 181 8.57 -18.64 -8.93
C SER A 181 7.71 -17.85 -9.93
N GLU A 182 6.38 -17.89 -9.76
CA GLU A 182 5.38 -17.28 -10.64
C GLU A 182 4.71 -16.10 -9.92
N PRO A 183 4.53 -14.95 -10.61
CA PRO A 183 3.87 -14.89 -11.90
C PRO A 183 4.81 -14.48 -13.05
N THR A 184 6.13 -14.43 -12.89
CA THR A 184 7.02 -13.86 -13.92
C THR A 184 7.04 -14.66 -15.23
N GLU A 185 7.01 -15.99 -15.20
CA GLU A 185 7.02 -16.83 -16.43
C GLU A 185 5.65 -16.79 -17.12
N THR A 186 4.57 -16.88 -16.35
CA THR A 186 3.19 -16.74 -16.83
C THR A 186 2.93 -15.33 -17.36
N LEU A 187 3.39 -14.27 -16.67
CA LEU A 187 3.30 -12.88 -17.13
C LEU A 187 4.14 -12.63 -18.38
N LYS A 188 5.26 -13.33 -18.63
CA LYS A 188 6.01 -13.19 -19.90
C LYS A 188 5.15 -13.57 -21.11
N THR A 189 4.16 -14.46 -20.95
CA THR A 189 3.33 -14.93 -22.07
C THR A 189 2.34 -13.87 -22.57
N PHE A 190 1.77 -13.03 -21.69
CA PHE A 190 0.77 -12.02 -22.08
C PHE A 190 1.07 -10.59 -21.59
N ARG A 191 2.14 -10.37 -20.82
CA ARG A 191 2.59 -9.06 -20.31
C ARG A 191 4.06 -8.76 -20.60
N SER A 192 4.69 -9.49 -21.51
CA SER A 192 5.95 -9.02 -22.09
C SER A 192 5.72 -7.74 -22.89
N ASP A 193 6.76 -6.93 -23.06
CA ASP A 193 6.82 -5.92 -24.11
C ASP A 193 6.39 -6.45 -25.47
N LYS A 194 6.71 -7.71 -25.79
CA LYS A 194 6.27 -8.37 -27.02
C LYS A 194 4.75 -8.52 -27.10
N ALA A 195 4.08 -8.81 -25.99
CA ALA A 195 2.62 -8.95 -25.93
C ALA A 195 1.89 -7.60 -25.85
N LEU A 196 2.42 -6.64 -25.08
CA LEU A 196 1.73 -5.37 -24.80
C LEU A 196 2.15 -4.21 -25.72
N ARG A 197 3.34 -4.28 -26.32
CA ARG A 197 3.91 -3.27 -27.21
C ARG A 197 4.49 -3.94 -28.46
N PRO A 198 3.64 -4.55 -29.30
CA PRO A 198 4.10 -5.37 -30.43
C PRO A 198 4.90 -4.57 -31.47
N THR A 199 4.77 -3.24 -31.49
CA THR A 199 5.41 -2.33 -32.45
C THR A 199 6.66 -1.62 -31.90
N GLY A 200 7.05 -1.87 -30.63
CA GLY A 200 8.21 -1.23 -29.99
C GLY A 200 9.50 -2.07 -30.02
N LYS A 201 10.65 -1.46 -29.66
CA LYS A 201 11.90 -2.20 -29.43
C LYS A 201 11.73 -3.12 -28.24
N GLN A 202 11.92 -4.42 -28.48
CA GLN A 202 11.78 -5.45 -27.47
C GLN A 202 13.00 -5.44 -26.53
N GLN A 203 12.75 -5.35 -25.24
CA GLN A 203 13.71 -5.28 -24.13
C GLN A 203 13.62 -6.51 -23.20
N GLY A 204 12.69 -7.44 -23.45
CA GLY A 204 12.46 -8.61 -22.61
C GLY A 204 11.81 -8.28 -21.26
N GLN A 205 11.19 -7.10 -21.15
CA GLN A 205 10.59 -6.65 -19.89
C GLN A 205 9.19 -7.23 -19.70
N THR A 206 8.87 -7.58 -18.45
CA THR A 206 7.55 -8.04 -18.02
C THR A 206 6.87 -6.92 -17.24
N TYR A 207 5.69 -6.49 -17.68
CA TYR A 207 4.96 -5.36 -17.08
C TYR A 207 4.09 -5.82 -15.90
N PHE A 208 4.43 -5.34 -14.70
CA PHE A 208 3.70 -5.65 -13.48
C PHE A 208 2.69 -4.55 -13.15
N GLY A 209 1.54 -4.59 -13.82
CA GLY A 209 0.47 -3.61 -13.61
C GLY A 209 0.80 -2.21 -14.15
N GLN A 210 0.02 -1.23 -13.71
CA GLN A 210 0.14 0.18 -14.05
C GLN A 210 0.06 0.99 -12.76
N ASN A 211 1.06 1.82 -12.51
CA ASN A 211 1.03 2.77 -11.42
C ASN A 211 0.10 3.93 -11.78
N LEU A 212 -0.75 4.34 -10.85
CA LEU A 212 -1.72 5.41 -11.07
C LEU A 212 -1.56 6.51 -10.01
N VAL A 213 -1.87 7.73 -10.43
CA VAL A 213 -2.03 8.90 -9.57
C VAL A 213 -3.40 9.53 -9.81
N LEU A 214 -3.89 10.27 -8.83
CA LEU A 214 -5.16 10.96 -8.94
C LEU A 214 -4.97 12.27 -9.72
N LYS A 215 -5.52 12.39 -10.93
CA LYS A 215 -5.36 13.60 -11.77
C LYS A 215 -6.19 14.80 -11.30
N GLU A 216 -7.36 14.56 -10.70
CA GLU A 216 -8.22 15.64 -10.23
C GLU A 216 -7.80 16.10 -8.83
N SER A 217 -7.68 17.41 -8.63
CA SER A 217 -7.52 18.00 -7.31
C SER A 217 -8.78 17.73 -6.50
N LEU A 218 -8.64 17.10 -5.33
CA LEU A 218 -9.73 16.93 -4.36
C LEU A 218 -10.09 18.25 -3.65
N ALA A 219 -9.46 19.37 -4.00
CA ALA A 219 -9.78 20.67 -3.43
C ALA A 219 -11.24 21.03 -3.73
N GLY A 220 -12.09 20.89 -2.70
CA GLY A 220 -13.52 21.20 -2.75
C GLY A 220 -14.44 20.03 -3.12
N VAL A 221 -13.92 18.83 -3.38
CA VAL A 221 -14.75 17.65 -3.70
C VAL A 221 -14.57 16.59 -2.63
N LYS A 222 -15.52 16.55 -1.68
CA LYS A 222 -15.87 15.32 -0.96
C LYS A 222 -16.27 14.24 -1.99
N GLY A 223 -15.85 12.99 -1.79
CA GLY A 223 -16.63 11.86 -2.28
C GLY A 223 -16.26 11.27 -3.63
N LYS A 224 -15.03 10.79 -3.76
CA LYS A 224 -14.74 9.74 -4.77
C LYS A 224 -14.41 8.44 -4.07
N ILE A 225 -15.41 7.56 -4.01
CA ILE A 225 -15.29 6.17 -3.62
C ILE A 225 -15.16 5.35 -4.90
N ILE A 226 -14.13 4.50 -4.99
CA ILE A 226 -14.06 3.45 -6.01
C ILE A 226 -14.70 2.18 -5.45
N LYS A 227 -15.44 1.44 -6.27
CA LYS A 227 -16.14 0.21 -5.90
C LYS A 227 -15.79 -0.93 -6.84
N VAL A 228 -15.88 -2.15 -6.31
CA VAL A 228 -15.90 -3.34 -7.15
C VAL A 228 -17.12 -3.28 -8.06
N GLY A 229 -16.91 -3.54 -9.35
CA GLY A 229 -17.93 -3.39 -10.40
C GLY A 229 -17.89 -2.05 -11.12
N ASP A 230 -17.15 -1.06 -10.65
CA ASP A 230 -17.04 0.23 -11.35
C ASP A 230 -16.38 0.04 -12.73
N PRO A 231 -16.92 0.69 -13.79
CA PRO A 231 -16.29 0.67 -15.11
C PRO A 231 -15.03 1.53 -15.14
N VAL A 232 -13.98 1.00 -15.77
CA VAL A 232 -12.72 1.69 -16.01
C VAL A 232 -12.64 2.03 -17.50
N ASN A 233 -12.70 3.33 -17.79
CA ASN A 233 -12.68 3.87 -19.15
C ASN A 233 -11.32 4.52 -19.44
N VAL A 234 -10.77 4.22 -20.63
CA VAL A 234 -9.58 4.91 -21.12
C VAL A 234 -10.02 6.21 -21.79
N LEU A 235 -9.76 7.34 -21.13
CA LEU A 235 -10.13 8.67 -21.65
C LEU A 235 -9.17 9.16 -22.74
N LYS A 236 -7.88 8.89 -22.57
CA LYS A 236 -6.82 9.27 -23.52
C LYS A 236 -5.67 8.28 -23.39
N MET A 237 -5.14 7.83 -24.52
CA MET A 237 -3.84 7.16 -24.55
C MET A 237 -2.77 8.20 -24.92
N VAL A 238 -1.69 8.23 -24.16
CA VAL A 238 -0.53 9.10 -24.40
C VAL A 238 0.69 8.25 -24.72
N SER A 239 1.64 8.82 -25.45
CA SER A 239 2.81 8.08 -25.95
C SER A 239 3.96 8.04 -24.93
N SER A 240 3.92 8.90 -23.90
CA SER A 240 4.91 8.94 -22.83
C SER A 240 4.30 9.33 -21.48
N PRO A 241 4.91 8.95 -20.33
CA PRO A 241 4.48 9.40 -19.00
C PRO A 241 4.48 10.94 -18.85
N ALA A 242 5.43 11.63 -19.50
CA ALA A 242 5.51 13.08 -19.47
C ALA A 242 4.26 13.76 -20.08
N GLU A 243 3.68 13.17 -21.13
CA GLU A 243 2.42 13.65 -21.73
C GLU A 243 1.19 13.38 -20.85
N ALA A 244 1.26 12.41 -19.93
CA ALA A 244 0.19 12.12 -18.98
C ALA A 244 0.18 13.11 -17.80
N ALA A 245 1.34 13.69 -17.46
CA ALA A 245 1.52 14.63 -16.36
C ALA A 245 1.02 16.06 -16.66
N VAL A 246 0.59 16.34 -17.90
CA VAL A 246 -0.03 17.60 -18.36
C VAL A 246 -1.55 17.50 -18.32
#